data_AF-A0A5E7G326-F1
#
_entry.id   AF-A0A5E7G326-F1
#
_cell.length_a   1.000
_cell.length_b   1.000
_cell.length_c   1.000
_cell.angle_alpha   90.00
_cell.angle_beta   90.00
_cell.angle_gamma   90.00
#
_symmetry.space_group_name_H-M   'P 1'
#
loop_
_entity.id
_entity.type
_entity.pdbx_description
1 polymer ?
#
loop_
_entity_poly.entity_id
_entity_poly.type
_entity_poly.pdbx_seq_one_letter_code
_entity_poly.pdbx_strand_id
1 'polypeptide(L)' 'MTQDELRKLEACMEENDDTVYCDIQMPVAQGRELLQLVSTLRESKAYPSLDRVFEHMQDELSTSIDIVENPPTWGPWCQ' A
#
# COMPACT_ATOMS: atom_id res chain seq x y z
N MET A 1 -20.66 3.12 -20.70
CA MET A 1 -19.75 4.06 -20.03
C MET A 1 -20.21 5.47 -20.32
N THR A 2 -20.84 6.13 -19.35
CA THR A 2 -21.38 7.48 -19.50
C THR A 2 -20.31 8.52 -19.21
N GLN A 3 -20.52 9.76 -19.66
CA GLN A 3 -19.57 10.86 -19.40
C GLN A 3 -19.38 11.13 -17.90
N ASP A 4 -20.36 10.77 -17.07
CA ASP A 4 -20.28 10.85 -15.61
C ASP A 4 -19.43 9.73 -15.00
N GLU A 5 -19.42 8.54 -15.60
CA GLU A 5 -18.51 7.44 -15.19
C GLU A 5 -17.07 7.76 -15.59
N LEU A 6 -16.86 8.36 -16.76
CA LEU A 6 -15.56 8.88 -17.20
C LEU A 6 -15.06 10.00 -16.29
N ARG A 7 -15.92 10.96 -15.91
CA ARG A 7 -15.55 12.03 -14.97
C ARG A 7 -15.26 11.53 -13.56
N LYS A 8 -15.93 10.47 -13.10
CA LYS A 8 -15.61 9.83 -11.81
C LYS A 8 -14.25 9.13 -11.86
N LEU A 9 -13.93 8.47 -12.96
CA LEU A 9 -12.61 7.86 -13.17
C LEU A 9 -11.52 8.93 -13.33
N GLU A 10 -11.79 10.02 -14.04
CA GLU A 10 -10.88 11.16 -14.17
C GLU A 10 -10.69 11.88 -12.82
N ALA A 11 -11.73 12.03 -12.00
CA ALA A 11 -11.61 12.58 -10.64
C ALA A 11 -10.80 11.66 -9.71
N CYS A 12 -10.87 10.33 -9.89
CA CYS A 12 -10.00 9.39 -9.19
C CYS A 12 -8.54 9.42 -9.69
N MET A 13 -8.30 9.89 -10.93
CA MET A 13 -6.96 10.07 -11.51
C MET A 13 -6.39 11.47 -11.29
N GLU A 14 -7.21 12.48 -10.99
CA GLU A 14 -6.81 13.84 -10.61
C GLU A 14 -6.35 13.96 -9.14
N GLU A 15 -6.49 12.90 -8.33
CA GLU A 15 -5.55 12.69 -7.22
C GLU A 15 -4.21 12.28 -7.83
N ASN A 16 -3.52 13.25 -8.42
CA ASN A 16 -2.10 13.19 -8.70
C ASN A 16 -1.38 13.21 -7.34
N ASP A 17 -1.59 12.16 -6.56
CA ASP A 17 -0.81 11.87 -5.39
C ASP A 17 0.60 11.67 -5.92
N ASP A 18 1.56 12.44 -5.41
CA ASP A 18 2.99 12.32 -5.74
C ASP A 18 3.54 10.99 -5.18
N THR A 19 2.82 9.90 -5.42
CA THR A 19 3.00 8.56 -4.90
C THR A 19 3.94 7.83 -5.84
N VAL A 20 5.17 7.65 -5.36
CA VAL A 20 6.18 6.87 -6.04
C VAL A 20 5.92 5.39 -5.73
N TYR A 21 5.51 4.63 -6.75
CA TYR A 21 5.42 3.18 -6.64
C TYR A 21 6.81 2.56 -6.78
N CYS A 22 7.21 1.73 -5.83
CA CYS A 22 8.46 0.98 -5.90
C CYS A 22 8.24 -0.47 -5.50
N ASP A 23 8.65 -1.39 -6.38
CA ASP A 23 8.65 -2.81 -6.08
C ASP A 23 9.91 -3.15 -5.28
N ILE A 24 9.73 -3.53 -4.01
CA ILE A 24 10.82 -3.96 -3.14
C ILE A 24 10.61 -5.41 -2.78
N GLN A 25 11.57 -6.27 -3.14
CA GLN A 25 11.59 -7.65 -2.67
C GLN A 25 12.42 -7.77 -1.40
N MET A 26 11.86 -8.40 -0.38
CA MET A 26 12.53 -8.68 0.88
C MET A 26 12.01 -9.98 1.52
N PRO A 27 12.78 -10.65 2.38
CA PRO A 27 12.28 -11.73 3.22
C PRO A 27 11.15 -11.24 4.15
N VAL A 28 10.16 -12.11 4.42
CA VAL A 28 9.00 -11.79 5.27
C VAL A 28 9.42 -11.27 6.66
N ALA A 29 10.48 -11.82 7.24
CA ALA A 29 11.02 -11.35 8.51
C ALA A 29 11.46 -9.88 8.46
N GLN A 30 12.12 -9.47 7.37
CA GLN A 30 12.52 -8.08 7.15
C GLN A 30 11.31 -7.19 6.86
N GLY A 31 10.31 -7.71 6.15
CA GLY A 31 9.03 -7.02 5.95
C GLY A 31 8.34 -6.67 7.27
N ARG A 32 8.34 -7.59 8.24
CA ARG A 32 7.82 -7.33 9.60
C ARG A 32 8.61 -6.26 10.34
N GLU A 33 9.93 -6.31 10.29
CA GLU A 33 10.79 -5.30 10.92
C GLU A 33 10.54 -3.92 10.34
N LEU A 34 10.41 -3.82 9.02
CA LEU A 34 10.08 -2.56 8.34
C LEU A 34 8.68 -2.06 8.71
N LEU A 35 7.68 -2.94 8.73
CA LEU A 35 6.31 -2.58 9.14
C LEU A 35 6.29 -2.04 10.59
N GLN A 36 7.03 -2.66 11.50
CA GLN A 36 7.15 -2.19 12.88
C GLN A 36 7.82 -0.81 12.96
N LEU A 37 8.88 -0.58 12.18
CA LEU A 37 9.56 0.71 12.10
C LEU A 37 8.62 1.80 11.58
N VAL A 38 7.94 1.56 10.46
CA VAL A 38 7.00 2.52 9.86
C VAL A 38 5.86 2.85 10.84
N SER A 39 5.32 1.84 11.52
CA SER A 39 4.29 2.03 12.54
C SER A 39 4.76 2.93 13.68
N THR A 40 5.97 2.67 14.19
CA THR A 40 6.59 3.50 15.23
C THR A 40 6.79 4.94 14.76
N LEU A 41 7.24 5.15 13.52
CA LEU A 41 7.43 6.48 12.93
C LEU A 41 6.10 7.23 12.78
N ARG A 42 5.04 6.57 12.30
CA ARG A 42 3.70 7.17 12.16
C ARG A 42 3.10 7.54 13.51
N GLU A 43 3.21 6.65 14.50
CA GLU A 43 2.72 6.86 15.87
C GLU A 43 3.46 8.00 16.58
N SER A 44 4.74 8.22 16.25
CA SER A 44 5.52 9.31 16.84
C SER A 44 4.96 10.70 16.51
N LYS A 45 4.20 10.84 15.41
CA LYS A 45 3.69 12.11 14.87
C LYS A 45 4.76 13.19 14.64
N ALA A 46 6.04 12.81 14.62
CA ALA A 46 7.17 13.72 14.43
C ALA A 46 7.29 14.22 12.98
N TYR A 47 6.68 13.51 12.02
CA TYR A 47 6.79 13.78 10.58
C TYR A 47 5.42 13.91 9.92
N PRO A 48 4.65 14.99 10.20
CA PRO A 48 3.29 15.14 9.70
C PRO A 48 3.19 15.18 8.17
N SER A 49 4.23 15.67 7.47
CA SER A 49 4.29 15.66 6.00
C SER A 49 4.45 14.27 5.40
N LEU A 50 4.77 13.26 6.21
CA LEU A 50 4.96 11.87 5.78
C LEU A 50 3.83 10.95 6.27
N ASP A 51 2.79 11.46 6.92
CA ASP A 51 1.74 10.60 7.52
C ASP A 51 1.04 9.73 6.46
N ARG A 52 0.71 10.31 5.28
CA ARG A 52 0.14 9.57 4.14
C ARG A 52 1.11 8.54 3.55
N VAL A 53 2.41 8.87 3.52
CA VAL A 53 3.44 7.92 3.05
C VAL A 53 3.54 6.73 4.00
N PHE A 54 3.56 6.97 5.32
CA PHE A 54 3.60 5.90 6.30
C PHE A 54 2.34 5.06 6.28
N GLU A 55 1.17 5.67 6.09
CA GLU A 55 -0.09 4.96 5.90
C GLU A 55 -0.03 3.98 4.73
N HIS A 56 0.33 4.47 3.53
CA HIS A 56 0.45 3.61 2.35
C HIS A 56 1.49 2.50 2.55
N MET A 57 2.64 2.80 3.15
CA MET A 57 3.65 1.78 3.45
C MET A 57 3.11 0.70 4.40
N GLN A 58 2.32 1.07 5.42
CA GLN A 58 1.72 0.10 6.33
C GLN A 58 0.72 -0.81 5.62
N ASP A 59 -0.17 -0.23 4.81
CA ASP A 59 -1.21 -0.97 4.10
C ASP A 59 -0.58 -1.95 3.09
N GLU A 60 0.39 -1.50 2.31
CA GLU A 60 1.06 -2.33 1.31
C GLU A 60 1.94 -3.42 1.95
N LEU A 61 2.71 -3.10 3.00
CA LEU A 61 3.55 -4.09 3.68
C LEU A 61 2.71 -5.14 4.40
N SER A 62 1.65 -4.72 5.11
CA SER A 62 0.77 -5.65 5.82
C SER A 62 0.03 -6.58 4.85
N THR A 63 -0.49 -6.03 3.75
CA THR A 63 -1.13 -6.82 2.68
C THR A 63 -0.14 -7.80 2.04
N SER A 64 1.06 -7.35 1.71
CA SER A 64 2.09 -8.19 1.08
C SER A 64 2.54 -9.33 2.00
N ILE A 65 2.71 -9.06 3.30
CA ILE A 65 3.03 -10.10 4.29
C ILE A 65 1.87 -11.09 4.40
N ASP A 66 0.63 -10.61 4.53
CA ASP A 66 -0.54 -11.47 4.64
C ASP A 66 -0.72 -12.38 3.42
N ILE A 67 -0.50 -11.88 2.21
CA ILE A 67 -0.54 -12.70 0.99
C ILE A 67 0.49 -13.84 1.02
N VAL A 68 1.68 -13.61 1.58
CA VAL A 68 2.72 -14.65 1.65
C VAL A 68 2.44 -15.64 2.78
N GLU A 69 1.98 -15.18 3.93
CA GLU A 69 1.72 -16.02 5.11
C GLU A 69 0.40 -16.77 5.04
N ASN A 70 -0.62 -16.11 4.50
CA ASN A 70 -2.00 -16.58 4.35
C ASN A 70 -2.42 -16.44 2.88
N PRO A 71 -1.80 -17.21 1.97
CA PRO A 71 -2.07 -17.08 0.54
C PRO A 71 -3.56 -17.23 0.25
N PRO A 72 -4.18 -16.23 -0.40
CA PRO A 72 -5.57 -16.35 -0.78
C PRO A 72 -5.76 -17.57 -1.67
N THR A 73 -6.93 -18.19 -1.62
CA THR A 73 -7.38 -19.04 -2.71
C THR A 73 -7.74 -18.14 -3.88
N TRP A 74 -6.72 -17.68 -4.60
CA TRP A 74 -6.92 -17.08 -5.91
C TRP A 74 -7.62 -18.15 -6.76
N GLY A 75 -8.73 -17.78 -7.40
CA GLY A 75 -9.54 -18.71 -8.19
C GLY A 75 -8.74 -19.37 -9.34
N PRO A 76 -9.41 -20.03 -10.30
CA PRO A 76 -8.75 -20.84 -11.36
C PRO A 76 -7.71 -20.12 -12.23
N TRP A 77 -7.52 -18.81 -12.06
CA TRP A 77 -6.61 -17.94 -12.81
C TRP A 77 -5.14 -18.07 -12.41
N CYS A 78 -4.81 -18.83 -11.35
CA CYS A 78 -3.44 -19.00 -10.85
C CYS A 78 -2.92 -20.46 -10.93
N GLN A 79 -3.51 -21.32 -11.76
CA GLN A 79 -3.03 -22.70 -12.02
C GLN A 79 -2.00 -22.78 -13.16
#